data_AF-A1DU39-F1
#
_entry.id   AF-A1DU39-F1
#
_cell.length_a   1.000
_cell.length_b   1.000
_cell.length_c   1.000
_cell.angle_alpha   90.00
_cell.angle_beta   90.00
_cell.angle_gamma   90.00
#
_symmetry.space_group_name_H-M   'P 1'
#
loop_
_entity.id
_entity.type
_entity.pdbx_description
1 polymer ?
#
loop_
_entity_poly.entity_id
_entity_poly.type
_entity_poly.pdbx_seq_one_letter_code
_entity_poly.pdbx_strand_id
1 'polypeptide(L)'
;GPGLNFYQLSHHLQCTPENEYFEGIDCEIFSDPHPMTMALSVLVTIEMLNAINSLSENQSLLVMPPWSNIWLISAICLSMTLHFVILYVEILSTVFQICPLTLTEWIVVLKISFPVLLLDEVLKFVARKYTDVGDGLKERK
;
A
#
# COMPACT_ATOMS: atom_id res chain seq x y z
N GLY A 1 0.48 -14.95 -13.13
CA GLY A 1 -0.89 -15.07 -12.60
C GLY A 1 -1.68 -16.02 -13.46
N PRO A 2 -2.71 -16.70 -12.92
CA PRO A 2 -3.43 -17.82 -13.56
C PRO A 2 -4.33 -17.46 -14.77
N GLY A 3 -4.23 -16.25 -15.33
CA GLY A 3 -4.95 -15.91 -16.57
C GLY A 3 -6.49 -15.93 -16.47
N LEU A 4 -7.04 -15.60 -15.30
CA LEU A 4 -8.49 -15.62 -15.03
C LEU A 4 -9.24 -14.45 -15.68
N ASN A 5 -10.47 -14.71 -16.13
CA ASN A 5 -11.38 -13.68 -16.62
C ASN A 5 -12.07 -12.92 -15.47
N PHE A 6 -12.47 -11.66 -15.73
CA PHE A 6 -13.15 -10.81 -14.73
C PHE A 6 -14.44 -11.44 -14.17
N TYR A 7 -15.17 -12.18 -15.00
CA TYR A 7 -16.38 -12.90 -14.56
C TYR A 7 -16.05 -13.96 -13.51
N GLN A 8 -14.98 -14.74 -13.73
CA GLN A 8 -14.53 -15.79 -12.81
C GLN A 8 -14.04 -15.21 -11.48
N LEU A 9 -13.35 -14.05 -11.51
CA LEU A 9 -12.92 -13.36 -10.28
C LEU A 9 -14.09 -12.77 -9.46
N SER A 10 -15.07 -12.16 -10.13
CA SER A 10 -16.22 -11.53 -9.46
C SER A 10 -17.20 -12.54 -8.89
N HIS A 11 -17.36 -13.71 -9.53
CA HIS A 11 -18.25 -14.78 -9.12
C HIS A 11 -17.51 -15.95 -8.44
N HIS A 12 -16.42 -15.68 -7.71
CA HIS A 12 -15.60 -16.72 -7.09
C HIS A 12 -16.39 -17.62 -6.11
N LEU A 13 -17.46 -17.12 -5.48
CA LEU A 13 -18.30 -17.90 -4.54
C LEU A 13 -19.12 -19.00 -5.25
N GLN A 14 -19.24 -18.93 -6.58
CA GLN A 14 -19.93 -19.92 -7.41
C GLN A 14 -18.97 -20.97 -7.98
N CYS A 15 -17.70 -20.97 -7.54
CA CYS A 15 -16.72 -21.95 -7.95
C CYS A 15 -17.07 -23.32 -7.35
N THR A 16 -17.69 -24.16 -8.17
CA THR A 16 -17.94 -25.57 -7.88
C THR A 16 -17.43 -26.41 -9.05
N PRO A 17 -16.95 -27.64 -8.82
CA PRO A 17 -16.39 -28.50 -9.87
C PRO A 17 -17.41 -28.89 -10.95
N GLU A 18 -18.71 -28.66 -10.70
CA GLU A 18 -19.81 -28.93 -11.62
C GLU A 18 -20.14 -27.73 -12.54
N ASN A 19 -19.54 -26.56 -12.29
CA ASN A 19 -19.85 -25.34 -13.01
C ASN A 19 -18.95 -25.17 -14.25
N GLU A 20 -19.55 -25.19 -15.45
CA GLU A 20 -18.85 -25.08 -16.74
C GLU A 20 -18.01 -23.80 -16.87
N TYR A 21 -18.39 -22.71 -16.18
CA TYR A 21 -17.63 -21.45 -16.22
C TYR A 21 -16.25 -21.52 -15.52
N PHE A 22 -16.03 -22.52 -14.68
CA PHE A 22 -14.79 -22.74 -13.92
C PHE A 22 -14.06 -24.03 -14.33
N GLU A 23 -14.40 -24.59 -15.49
CA GLU A 23 -13.76 -25.81 -16.01
C GLU A 23 -12.24 -25.61 -16.17
N GLY A 24 -11.45 -26.47 -15.51
CA GLY A 24 -9.99 -26.42 -15.54
C GLY A 24 -9.33 -25.43 -14.56
N ILE A 25 -10.10 -24.77 -13.68
CA ILE A 25 -9.58 -23.89 -12.63
C ILE A 25 -9.74 -24.59 -11.28
N ASP A 26 -8.67 -24.64 -10.49
CA ASP A 26 -8.73 -25.13 -9.12
C ASP A 26 -9.32 -24.05 -8.20
N CYS A 27 -10.47 -24.33 -7.57
CA CYS A 27 -11.14 -23.38 -6.67
C CYS A 27 -10.31 -23.06 -5.41
N GLU A 28 -9.29 -23.86 -5.08
CA GLU A 28 -8.37 -23.56 -3.97
C GLU A 28 -7.61 -22.23 -4.19
N ILE A 29 -7.42 -21.79 -5.45
CA ILE A 29 -6.76 -20.52 -5.80
C ILE A 29 -7.43 -19.30 -5.14
N PHE A 30 -8.75 -19.35 -4.93
CA PHE A 30 -9.52 -18.23 -4.37
C PHE A 30 -9.43 -18.15 -2.83
N SER A 31 -9.00 -19.24 -2.19
CA SER A 31 -8.78 -19.32 -0.74
C SER A 31 -7.32 -19.05 -0.36
N ASP A 32 -6.45 -18.78 -1.34
CA ASP A 32 -5.03 -18.53 -1.12
C ASP A 32 -4.82 -17.22 -0.29
N PRO A 33 -3.98 -17.24 0.77
CA PRO A 33 -3.68 -16.05 1.57
C PRO A 33 -2.74 -15.02 0.91
N HIS A 34 -2.09 -15.32 -0.22
CA HIS A 34 -1.15 -14.42 -0.90
C HIS A 34 -1.78 -13.08 -1.30
N PRO A 35 -2.95 -13.02 -1.97
CA PRO A 35 -3.58 -11.75 -2.37
C PRO A 35 -3.95 -10.87 -1.18
N MET A 36 -4.40 -11.47 -0.08
CA MET A 36 -4.72 -10.74 1.15
C MET A 36 -3.46 -10.11 1.76
N THR A 37 -2.37 -10.89 1.82
CA THR A 37 -1.08 -10.41 2.34
C THR A 37 -0.49 -9.30 1.47
N MET A 38 -0.58 -9.44 0.15
CA MET A 38 -0.17 -8.41 -0.82
C MET A 38 -0.93 -7.10 -0.59
N ALA A 39 -2.26 -7.17 -0.46
CA ALA A 39 -3.11 -6.01 -0.23
C ALA A 39 -2.78 -5.32 1.12
N LEU A 40 -2.67 -6.09 2.19
CA LEU A 40 -2.30 -5.58 3.51
C LEU A 40 -0.91 -4.95 3.52
N SER A 41 0.07 -5.55 2.84
CA SER A 41 1.44 -5.01 2.73
C SER A 41 1.50 -3.71 1.93
N VAL A 42 0.72 -3.60 0.84
CA VAL A 42 0.58 -2.35 0.08
C VAL A 42 -0.01 -1.26 0.97
N LEU A 43 -1.07 -1.55 1.71
CA LEU A 43 -1.72 -0.60 2.61
C LEU A 43 -0.75 -0.10 3.68
N VAL A 44 -0.09 -1.01 4.41
CA VAL A 44 0.89 -0.63 5.45
C VAL A 44 2.03 0.22 4.86
N THR A 45 2.52 -0.15 3.68
CA THR A 45 3.57 0.61 2.99
C THR A 45 3.09 2.02 2.64
N ILE A 46 1.88 2.17 2.13
CA ILE A 46 1.28 3.47 1.80
C ILE A 46 1.11 4.32 3.05
N GLU A 47 0.59 3.76 4.15
CA GLU A 47 0.40 4.50 5.40
C GLU A 47 1.73 5.00 5.98
N MET A 48 2.78 4.18 5.95
CA MET A 48 4.11 4.60 6.42
C MET A 48 4.72 5.69 5.53
N LEU A 49 4.55 5.58 4.21
CA LEU A 49 4.96 6.64 3.27
C LEU A 49 4.15 7.92 3.47
N ASN A 50 2.84 7.79 3.74
CA ASN A 50 1.97 8.91 4.01
C ASN A 50 2.30 9.59 5.36
N ALA A 51 2.75 8.82 6.35
CA ALA A 51 3.25 9.38 7.62
C ALA A 51 4.50 10.23 7.40
N ILE A 52 5.42 9.80 6.53
CA ILE A 52 6.60 10.58 6.12
C ILE A 52 6.15 11.84 5.36
N ASN A 53 5.20 11.69 4.43
CA ASN A 53 4.60 12.81 3.71
C ASN A 53 3.93 13.80 4.66
N SER A 54 3.22 13.36 5.70
CA SER A 54 2.55 14.26 6.64
C SER A 54 3.55 15.11 7.43
N LEU A 55 4.77 14.61 7.66
CA LEU A 55 5.87 15.42 8.19
C LEU A 55 6.35 16.50 7.18
N SER A 56 6.27 16.21 5.87
CA SER A 56 6.65 17.12 4.78
C SER A 56 5.61 18.22 4.48
N GLU A 57 4.51 18.31 5.24
CA GLU A 57 3.47 19.32 5.02
C GLU A 57 4.07 20.75 4.98
N ASN A 58 5.03 21.04 5.88
CA ASN A 58 5.69 22.34 5.95
C ASN A 58 6.77 22.59 4.89
N GLN A 59 7.39 21.56 4.28
CA GLN A 59 8.42 21.68 3.23
C GLN A 59 8.49 20.38 2.43
N SER A 60 8.69 20.43 1.09
CA SER A 60 8.81 19.21 0.27
C SER A 60 9.85 18.22 0.83
N LEU A 61 9.59 16.93 0.67
CA LEU A 61 10.45 15.82 1.10
C LEU A 61 11.91 15.92 0.61
N LEU A 62 12.13 16.63 -0.50
CA LEU A 62 13.46 16.91 -1.05
C LEU A 62 14.24 18.00 -0.29
N VAL A 63 13.56 18.84 0.48
CA VAL A 63 14.15 19.98 1.21
C VAL A 63 14.32 19.65 2.69
N MET A 64 13.38 18.90 3.29
CA MET A 64 13.50 18.40 4.65
C MET A 64 13.76 16.89 4.66
N PRO A 65 14.98 16.44 4.98
CA PRO A 65 15.26 15.01 5.07
C PRO A 65 14.44 14.38 6.20
N PRO A 66 13.98 13.13 6.05
CA PRO A 66 13.11 12.45 7.02
C PRO A 66 13.75 12.30 8.42
N TRP A 67 15.08 12.42 8.49
CA TRP A 67 15.89 12.35 9.72
C TRP A 67 15.68 13.52 10.68
N SER A 68 14.93 14.55 10.29
CA SER A 68 14.60 15.67 11.18
C SER A 68 13.76 15.25 12.40
N ASN A 69 13.04 14.13 12.31
CA ASN A 69 12.25 13.59 13.42
C ASN A 69 12.59 12.12 13.69
N ILE A 70 13.54 11.90 14.59
CA ILE A 70 14.01 10.56 14.98
C ILE A 70 12.87 9.73 15.61
N TRP A 71 11.93 10.37 16.32
CA TRP A 71 10.78 9.69 16.91
C TRP A 71 9.84 9.12 15.85
N LEU A 72 9.60 9.89 14.78
CA LEU A 72 8.78 9.42 13.65
C LEU A 72 9.45 8.25 12.91
N ILE A 73 10.75 8.36 12.61
CA ILE A 73 11.50 7.25 11.98
C ILE A 73 11.44 6.01 12.88
N SER A 74 11.59 6.17 14.19
CA SER A 74 11.51 5.05 15.13
C SER A 74 10.14 4.39 15.12
N ALA A 75 9.06 5.17 15.04
CA ALA A 75 7.70 4.66 14.92
C ALA A 75 7.47 3.89 13.61
N ILE A 76 7.99 4.39 12.47
CA ILE A 76 7.92 3.72 11.17
C ILE A 76 8.74 2.42 11.17
N CYS A 77 9.97 2.46 11.70
CA CYS A 77 10.81 1.27 11.84
C CYS A 77 10.15 0.22 12.72
N LEU A 78 9.53 0.62 13.84
CA LEU A 78 8.80 -0.29 14.72
C LEU A 78 7.57 -0.88 14.01
N SER A 79 6.83 -0.08 13.24
CA SER A 79 5.68 -0.54 12.45
C SER A 79 6.11 -1.56 11.38
N MET A 80 7.16 -1.29 10.61
CA MET A 80 7.69 -2.22 9.62
C MET A 80 8.24 -3.49 10.27
N THR A 81 8.89 -3.37 11.42
CA THR A 81 9.35 -4.54 12.19
C THR A 81 8.17 -5.41 12.63
N LEU A 82 7.10 -4.79 13.15
CA LEU A 82 5.89 -5.51 13.53
C LEU A 82 5.23 -6.17 12.32
N HIS A 83 5.25 -5.52 11.16
CA HIS A 83 4.77 -6.10 9.89
C HIS A 83 5.56 -7.35 9.50
N PHE A 84 6.87 -7.35 9.66
CA PHE A 84 7.66 -8.57 9.46
C PHE A 84 7.37 -9.64 10.52
N VAL A 85 7.17 -9.24 11.78
CA VAL A 85 6.81 -10.19 12.85
C VAL A 85 5.51 -10.91 12.54
N ILE A 86 4.45 -10.22 12.08
CA ILE A 86 3.19 -10.89 11.74
C ILE A 86 3.34 -11.85 10.55
N LEU A 87 4.26 -11.57 9.61
CA LEU A 87 4.49 -12.41 8.42
C LEU A 87 5.36 -13.64 8.73
N TYR A 88 6.35 -13.52 9.60
CA TYR A 88 7.29 -14.60 9.90
C TYR A 88 6.91 -15.45 11.12
N VAL A 89 6.06 -14.95 12.01
CA VAL A 89 5.59 -15.72 13.17
C VAL A 89 4.36 -16.53 12.77
N GLU A 90 4.52 -17.85 12.74
CA GLU A 90 3.50 -18.82 12.29
C GLU A 90 2.15 -18.65 13.01
N ILE A 91 2.18 -18.41 14.32
CA ILE A 91 0.97 -18.19 15.15
C ILE A 91 0.17 -17.00 14.64
N LEU A 92 0.84 -15.87 14.37
CA LEU A 92 0.19 -14.65 13.89
C LEU A 92 -0.29 -14.83 12.45
N SER A 93 0.53 -15.47 11.60
CA SER A 93 0.17 -15.73 10.20
C SER A 93 -1.09 -16.59 10.05
N THR A 94 -1.28 -17.55 10.95
CA THR A 94 -2.48 -18.41 10.99
C THR A 94 -3.70 -17.64 11.47
N VAL A 95 -3.57 -16.78 12.49
CA VAL A 95 -4.69 -15.99 13.01
C VAL A 95 -5.17 -14.94 12.00
N PHE A 96 -4.25 -14.28 11.31
CA PHE A 96 -4.57 -13.25 10.31
C PHE A 96 -4.78 -13.80 8.90
N GLN A 97 -4.63 -15.12 8.69
CA GLN A 97 -4.72 -15.77 7.38
C GLN A 97 -3.81 -15.10 6.33
N ILE A 98 -2.56 -14.87 6.71
CA ILE A 98 -1.51 -14.26 5.87
C ILE A 98 -0.33 -15.22 5.69
N CYS A 99 0.52 -14.96 4.71
CA CYS A 99 1.66 -15.81 4.36
C CYS A 99 2.93 -14.99 4.13
N PRO A 100 4.14 -15.58 4.29
CA PRO A 100 5.39 -14.84 4.09
C PRO A 100 5.58 -14.49 2.61
N LEU A 101 5.85 -13.21 2.35
CA LEU A 101 6.00 -12.67 0.99
C LEU A 101 7.43 -12.85 0.46
N THR A 102 7.56 -13.17 -0.83
CA THR A 102 8.85 -13.25 -1.53
C THR A 102 9.39 -11.87 -1.91
N LEU A 103 10.70 -11.76 -2.19
CA LEU A 103 11.32 -10.49 -2.63
C LEU A 103 10.69 -9.94 -3.92
N THR A 104 10.29 -10.82 -4.85
CA THR A 104 9.64 -10.42 -6.10
C THR A 104 8.31 -9.72 -5.84
N GLU A 105 7.52 -10.25 -4.91
CA GLU A 105 6.24 -9.68 -4.50
C GLU A 105 6.42 -8.37 -3.76
N TRP A 106 7.44 -8.26 -2.90
CA TRP A 106 7.81 -6.99 -2.27
C TRP A 106 8.12 -5.89 -3.28
N ILE A 107 8.81 -6.22 -4.38
CA ILE A 107 9.06 -5.25 -5.47
C ILE A 107 7.73 -4.80 -6.12
N VAL A 108 6.76 -5.71 -6.27
CA VAL A 108 5.43 -5.37 -6.80
C VAL A 108 4.68 -4.47 -5.81
N VAL A 109 4.72 -4.77 -4.52
CA VAL A 109 4.13 -3.94 -3.45
C VAL A 109 4.67 -2.51 -3.51
N LEU A 110 6.00 -2.37 -3.61
CA LEU A 110 6.66 -1.07 -3.73
C LEU A 110 6.30 -0.33 -5.03
N LYS A 111 6.19 -1.05 -6.16
CA LYS A 111 5.77 -0.44 -7.43
C LYS A 111 4.34 0.08 -7.40
N ILE A 112 3.44 -0.60 -6.70
CA ILE A 112 2.03 -0.21 -6.58
C ILE A 112 1.86 0.96 -5.58
N SER A 113 2.66 1.02 -4.52
CA SER A 113 2.59 2.12 -3.54
C SER A 113 3.26 3.41 -4.03
N PHE A 114 4.27 3.32 -4.91
CA PHE A 114 4.97 4.47 -5.47
C PHE A 114 4.08 5.56 -6.14
N PRO A 115 3.11 5.23 -7.02
CA PRO A 115 2.25 6.24 -7.64
C PRO A 115 1.37 6.98 -6.63
N VAL A 116 1.00 6.36 -5.51
CA VAL A 116 0.21 7.02 -4.44
C VAL A 116 1.04 8.14 -3.80
N LEU A 117 2.31 7.85 -3.47
CA LEU A 117 3.28 8.84 -2.99
C LEU A 117 3.45 10.01 -3.98
N LEU A 118 3.58 9.70 -5.28
CA LEU A 118 3.72 10.73 -6.31
C LEU A 118 2.47 11.61 -6.38
N LEU A 119 1.29 11.01 -6.33
CA LEU A 119 0.01 11.73 -6.36
C LEU A 119 -0.12 12.69 -5.18
N ASP A 120 0.24 12.26 -3.97
CA ASP A 120 0.20 13.11 -2.77
C ASP A 120 1.16 14.30 -2.86
N GLU A 121 2.39 14.10 -3.34
CA GLU A 121 3.36 15.20 -3.52
C GLU A 121 2.93 16.15 -4.65
N VAL A 122 2.32 15.65 -5.73
CA VAL A 122 1.75 16.50 -6.80
C VAL A 122 0.60 17.36 -6.27
N LEU A 123 -0.31 16.77 -5.50
CA LEU A 123 -1.42 17.52 -4.87
C LEU A 123 -0.90 18.60 -3.92
N LYS A 124 0.10 18.30 -3.10
CA LYS A 124 0.76 19.30 -2.24
C LYS A 124 1.43 20.41 -3.05
N PHE A 125 2.11 20.06 -4.13
CA PHE A 125 2.77 21.05 -4.99
C PHE A 125 1.75 22.00 -5.63
N VAL A 126 0.65 21.46 -6.14
CA VAL A 126 -0.48 22.24 -6.68
C VAL A 126 -1.05 23.14 -5.59
N ALA A 127 -1.40 22.59 -4.41
CA ALA A 127 -1.97 23.36 -3.30
C ALA A 127 -1.07 24.55 -2.91
N ARG A 128 0.25 24.37 -2.81
CA ARG A 128 1.19 25.46 -2.54
C ARG A 128 1.17 26.51 -3.64
N LYS A 129 1.24 26.11 -4.92
CA LYS A 129 1.24 27.05 -6.05
C LYS A 129 -0.06 27.86 -6.16
N TYR A 130 -1.21 27.29 -5.83
CA TYR A 130 -2.50 28.01 -5.91
C TYR A 130 -2.82 28.83 -4.64
N THR A 131 -2.33 28.42 -3.46
CA THR A 131 -2.54 29.15 -2.19
C THR A 131 -1.63 30.37 -2.08
N ASP A 132 -0.35 30.26 -2.46
CA ASP A 132 0.59 31.41 -2.49
C ASP A 132 0.13 32.51 -3.46
N VAL A 133 -0.56 32.14 -4.55
CA VAL A 133 -1.16 33.12 -5.49
C VAL A 133 -2.31 33.89 -4.83
N GLY A 134 -3.01 33.28 -3.86
CA GLY A 134 -4.09 33.92 -3.12
C GLY A 134 -3.62 34.99 -2.13
N ASP A 135 -2.50 34.77 -1.43
CA ASP A 135 -1.98 35.73 -0.45
C ASP A 135 -1.27 36.93 -1.10
N GLY A 136 -0.63 36.77 -2.25
CA GLY A 136 -0.09 37.90 -3.02
C GLY A 136 -1.13 38.86 -3.59
N LEU A 137 -2.40 38.42 -3.71
CA LEU A 137 -3.54 39.28 -4.08
C LEU A 137 -4.18 39.96 -2.85
N LYS A 138 -3.96 39.43 -1.64
CA LYS A 138 -4.48 39.98 -0.39
C LYS A 138 -3.63 41.13 0.15
N GLU A 139 -2.32 41.14 -0.13
CA GLU A 139 -1.42 42.28 0.17
C GLU A 139 -1.55 43.45 -0.84
N ARG A 140 -2.29 43.28 -1.94
CA ARG A 140 -2.55 44.34 -2.93
C ARG A 140 -3.94 45.00 -2.84
N LYS A 141 -4.70 44.74 -1.77
CA LYS A 141 -5.95 45.45 -1.44
C LYS A 141 -5.82 46.13 -0.09
#